data_AF-A0A9X9LWM2-F1
#
_entry.id   AF-A0A9X9LWM2-F1
#
_cell.length_a   1.000
_cell.length_b   1.000
_cell.length_c   1.000
_cell.angle_alpha   90.00
_cell.angle_beta   90.00
_cell.angle_gamma   90.00
#
_symmetry.space_group_name_H-M   'P 1'
#
loop_
_entity.id
_entity.type
_entity.pdbx_description
1 polymer ?
#
loop_
_entity_poly.entity_id
_entity_poly.type
_entity_poly.pdbx_seq_one_letter_code
_entity_poly.pdbx_strand_id
1 'polypeptide(L)' 'MLPEKSQGKVLQATVVAVGSGSKGKGREIQPVSVKVGDKILLPEYGRTKAVLDDKDYFLF' A
#
# COMPACT_ATOMS: atom_id res chain seq x y z
N MET A 1 -19.06 4.47 22.56
CA MET A 1 -19.05 4.25 21.10
C MET A 1 -18.38 5.46 20.45
N LEU A 2 -17.30 5.25 19.70
CA LEU A 2 -16.64 6.34 18.96
C LEU A 2 -17.39 6.54 17.63
N PRO A 3 -17.68 7.78 17.21
CA PRO A 3 -18.30 8.03 15.91
C PRO A 3 -17.34 7.57 14.79
N GLU A 4 -17.86 6.81 13.83
CA GLU A 4 -17.08 6.30 12.67
C GLU A 4 -16.41 7.43 11.86
N LYS A 5 -16.96 8.66 11.91
CA LYS A 5 -16.34 9.86 11.30
C LYS A 5 -15.03 10.29 11.96
N SER A 6 -14.79 9.95 13.24
CA SER A 6 -13.55 10.27 13.96
C SER A 6 -12.50 9.17 13.87
N GLN A 7 -12.83 8.01 13.28
CA GLN A 7 -11.81 7.05 12.90
C GLN A 7 -11.11 7.60 11.67
N GLY A 8 -10.04 8.38 11.91
CA GLY A 8 -9.12 8.78 10.86
C GLY A 8 -8.76 7.58 9.99
N LYS A 9 -8.61 7.80 8.69
CA LYS A 9 -8.25 6.77 7.70
C LYS A 9 -7.20 5.85 8.31
N VAL A 10 -7.55 4.58 8.50
CA VAL A 10 -6.68 3.59 9.16
C VAL A 10 -5.30 3.65 8.50
N LEU A 11 -4.30 4.12 9.25
CA LEU A 11 -2.93 4.31 8.78
C LEU A 11 -2.15 2.99 8.76
N GLN A 12 -2.77 1.86 9.13
CA GLN A 12 -2.16 0.54 9.08
C GLN A 12 -2.78 -0.27 7.95
N ALA A 13 -1.94 -0.92 7.14
CA ALA A 13 -2.38 -1.82 6.09
C ALA A 13 -1.50 -3.06 6.01
N THR A 14 -2.05 -4.11 5.41
CA THR A 14 -1.29 -5.33 5.08
C THR A 14 -0.98 -5.31 3.60
N VAL A 15 0.28 -5.56 3.24
CA VAL A 15 0.71 -5.62 1.85
C VAL A 15 0.14 -6.88 1.20
N VAL A 16 -0.70 -6.72 0.17
CA VAL A 16 -1.31 -7.84 -0.56
C VAL A 16 -0.56 -8.18 -1.86
N ALA A 17 0.14 -7.20 -2.43
CA ALA A 17 0.85 -7.35 -3.69
C ALA A 17 2.10 -6.45 -3.68
N VAL A 18 3.16 -6.92 -4.34
CA VAL A 18 4.41 -6.19 -4.52
C VAL A 18 4.80 -6.20 -6.00
N GLY A 19 5.25 -5.06 -6.51
CA GLY A 19 5.82 -4.97 -7.86
C GLY A 19 7.18 -5.66 -7.95
N SER A 20 7.63 -5.95 -9.17
CA SER A 20 8.91 -6.61 -9.44
C SER A 20 10.13 -5.85 -8.93
N GLY A 21 9.99 -4.57 -8.59
CA GLY A 21 11.09 -3.69 -8.17
C GLY A 21 11.28 -2.52 -9.12
N SER A 22 12.00 -1.50 -8.66
CA SER A 22 12.32 -0.33 -9.47
C SER A 22 13.41 -0.68 -10.47
N LYS A 23 13.24 -0.30 -11.74
CA LYS A 23 14.31 -0.42 -12.74
C LYS A 23 15.35 0.66 -12.46
N GLY A 24 16.49 0.25 -11.91
CA GLY A 24 17.63 1.13 -11.71
C GLY A 24 18.23 1.59 -13.04
N LYS A 25 19.06 2.65 -12.99
CA LYS A 25 19.79 3.18 -14.16
C LYS A 25 20.65 2.13 -14.89
N GLY A 26 21.04 1.05 -14.22
CA GLY A 26 21.92 -0.01 -14.74
C GLY A 26 21.23 -1.21 -15.40
N ARG A 27 19.91 -1.17 -15.68
CA ARG A 27 19.07 -2.34 -16.04
C ARG A 27 18.89 -3.38 -14.93
N GLU A 28 19.48 -3.17 -13.77
CA GLU A 28 19.26 -3.98 -12.58
C GLU A 28 17.91 -3.62 -11.94
N ILE A 29 17.16 -4.63 -11.54
CA ILE A 29 15.89 -4.48 -10.86
C ILE A 29 16.19 -4.43 -9.37
N GLN A 30 15.95 -3.28 -8.73
CA GLN A 30 16.05 -3.16 -7.28
C GLN A 30 14.76 -3.69 -6.65
N PRO A 31 14.81 -4.78 -5.87
CA PRO A 31 13.62 -5.34 -5.24
C PRO A 31 13.01 -4.34 -4.27
N VAL A 32 11.70 -4.43 -4.09
CA VAL A 32 11.01 -3.63 -3.07
C VAL A 32 11.40 -4.13 -1.66
N SER A 33 11.50 -3.19 -0.70
CA SER A 33 11.84 -3.52 0.69
C SER A 33 10.71 -4.14 1.50
N VAL A 34 9.52 -4.28 0.91
CA VAL A 34 8.31 -4.82 1.56
C VAL A 34 7.96 -6.18 0.98
N LYS A 35 7.43 -7.09 1.80
CA LYS A 35 6.94 -8.40 1.37
C LYS A 35 5.43 -8.50 1.51
N VAL A 36 4.84 -9.42 0.75
CA VAL A 36 3.42 -9.77 0.90
C VAL A 36 3.16 -10.32 2.30
N GLY A 37 2.15 -9.79 2.97
CA GLY A 37 1.79 -10.13 4.35
C GLY A 37 2.38 -9.21 5.42
N ASP A 38 3.30 -8.31 5.06
CA ASP A 38 3.84 -7.34 6.02
C ASP A 38 2.79 -6.31 6.41
N LYS A 39 2.78 -5.95 7.70
CA LYS A 39 1.97 -4.84 8.23
C LYS A 39 2.80 -3.57 8.18
N ILE A 40 2.33 -2.60 7.41
CA ILE A 40 3.01 -1.32 7.22
C ILE A 40 2.13 -0.15 7.66
N LEU A 41 2.79 0.94 8.04
CA LEU A 41 2.15 2.23 8.25
C LEU A 41 2.10 2.98 6.92
N LEU A 42 0.89 3.31 6.48
CA LEU A 42 0.62 4.07 5.27
C LEU A 42 0.72 5.57 5.57
N PRO A 43 1.33 6.36 4.67
CA PRO A 43 1.24 7.82 4.74
C PRO A 43 -0.19 8.29 4.46
N GLU A 44 -0.52 9.48 4.96
CA GLU A 44 -1.88 10.03 4.86
C GLU A 44 -2.25 10.43 3.41
N TYR A 45 -1.23 10.76 2.62
CA TYR A 45 -1.31 11.28 1.24
C TYR A 45 -0.49 10.41 0.26
N GLY A 46 -0.74 10.59 -1.04
CA GLY A 46 0.06 9.94 -2.10
C GLY A 46 -0.39 8.52 -2.47
N ARG A 47 -1.67 8.20 -2.29
CA ARG A 47 -2.24 6.90 -2.65
C ARG A 47 -3.21 6.98 -3.82
N THR A 48 -3.16 5.98 -4.68
CA THR A 48 -4.16 5.78 -5.73
C THR A 48 -5.13 4.69 -5.28
N LYS A 49 -6.44 4.97 -5.36
CA LYS A 49 -7.47 3.98 -5.06
C LYS A 49 -7.67 3.08 -6.29
N ALA A 50 -7.56 1.78 -6.11
CA ALA A 50 -7.85 0.77 -7.13
C ALA A 50 -8.97 -0.13 -6.63
N VAL A 51 -9.96 -0.41 -7.47
CA VAL A 51 -11.06 -1.32 -7.14
C VAL A 51 -10.81 -2.63 -7.89
N LEU A 52 -10.75 -3.73 -7.16
CA LEU A 52 -10.56 -5.07 -7.71
C LEU A 52 -11.52 -6.02 -7.01
N ASP A 53 -12.32 -6.78 -7.75
CA ASP A 53 -13.31 -7.74 -7.20
C ASP A 53 -14.19 -7.11 -6.09
N ASP A 54 -14.73 -5.92 -6.34
CA ASP A 54 -15.56 -5.12 -5.42
C ASP A 54 -14.88 -4.75 -4.09
N LYS A 55 -13.55 -4.90 -4.03
CA LYS A 55 -12.73 -4.49 -2.88
C LYS A 55 -11.88 -3.28 -3.23
N ASP A 56 -11.82 -2.36 -2.27
CA ASP A 56 -11.02 -1.16 -2.34
C ASP A 56 -9.59 -1.45 -1.90
N TYR A 57 -8.65 -1.31 -2.83
CA TYR A 57 -7.21 -1.38 -2.60
C TYR A 57 -6.57 -0.01 -2.76
N PHE A 58 -5.43 0.18 -2.10
CA PHE A 58 -4.62 1.38 -2.20
C PHE A 58 -3.25 1.03 -2.76
N LEU A 59 -2.88 1.68 -3.86
CA LEU A 59 -1.57 1.57 -4.48
C LEU A 59 -0.69 2.76 -4.06
N PHE A 60 0.54 2.44 -3.71
CA PHE A 60 1.62 3.36 -3.33
C PHE A 60 2.82 3.15 -4.23
#